data_AF-A0A1Q7XXG9-F1
#
_entry.id   AF-A0A1Q7XXG9-F1
#
_cell.length_a   1.000
_cell.length_b   1.000
_cell.length_c   1.000
_cell.angle_alpha   90.00
_cell.angle_beta   90.00
_cell.angle_gamma   90.00
#
_symmetry.space_group_name_H-M   'P 1'
#
loop_
_entity.id
_entity.type
_entity.pdbx_description
1 polymer ?
#
loop_
_entity_poly.entity_id
_entity_poly.type
_entity_poly.pdbx_seq_one_letter_code
_entity_poly.pdbx_strand_id
1 'polypeptide(L)'
;MSVDDANCELCAPSDVLVENSLAYVRYDNNSLSRGHILVIPRRHVGSFFDMTKEEQDSVLSLLNQAQRVIEKEHAPDGYNIGVNVGKAGGQSRMHVHVHLIPRYEGDVPNPQGGIRCVLTRKAHGA
;
A
#
# COMPACT_ATOMS: atom_id res chain seq x y z
N MET A 1 0.01 -21.60 12.63
CA MET A 1 -0.30 -20.19 12.93
C MET A 1 0.93 -19.61 13.57
N SER A 2 1.64 -18.74 12.84
CA SER A 2 2.83 -18.07 13.34
C SER A 2 2.45 -17.07 14.41
N VAL A 3 3.39 -16.75 15.30
CA VAL A 3 3.20 -15.88 16.47
C VAL A 3 2.81 -14.43 16.11
N ASP A 4 2.88 -14.08 14.82
CA ASP A 4 2.59 -12.75 14.27
C ASP A 4 1.09 -12.49 13.97
N ASP A 5 0.24 -13.54 13.96
CA ASP A 5 -1.17 -13.42 13.56
C ASP A 5 -2.03 -12.73 14.64
N ALA A 6 -1.67 -12.90 15.93
CA ALA A 6 -2.52 -12.52 17.06
C ALA A 6 -2.57 -11.00 17.35
N ASN A 7 -1.59 -10.22 16.89
CA ASN A 7 -1.48 -8.78 17.14
C ASN A 7 -1.40 -7.95 15.86
N CYS A 8 -1.89 -8.49 14.74
CA CYS A 8 -1.85 -7.79 13.47
C CYS A 8 -2.90 -6.65 13.43
N GLU A 9 -2.44 -5.40 13.41
CA GLU A 9 -3.33 -4.22 13.32
C GLU A 9 -4.15 -4.17 12.03
N LEU A 10 -3.70 -4.87 10.98
CA LEU A 10 -4.37 -4.91 9.68
C LEU A 10 -5.49 -5.97 9.63
N CYS A 11 -5.56 -6.87 10.62
CA CYS A 11 -6.67 -7.81 10.77
C CYS A 11 -7.92 -7.16 11.37
N ALA A 12 -7.78 -6.01 12.03
CA ALA A 12 -8.88 -5.22 12.58
C ALA A 12 -8.97 -3.89 11.83
N PRO A 13 -9.72 -3.83 10.70
CA PRO A 13 -9.83 -2.62 9.90
C PRO A 13 -10.32 -1.43 10.73
N SER A 14 -9.68 -0.29 10.55
CA SER A 14 -10.04 1.00 11.13
C SER A 14 -9.91 2.07 10.04
N ASP A 15 -10.74 3.11 10.13
CA ASP A 15 -10.75 4.25 9.20
C ASP A 15 -10.83 3.83 7.72
N VAL A 16 -11.74 2.90 7.43
CA VAL A 16 -11.94 2.35 6.09
C VAL A 16 -12.56 3.40 5.18
N LEU A 17 -11.92 3.65 4.04
CA LEU A 17 -12.39 4.60 3.01
C LEU A 17 -13.34 3.94 2.01
N VAL A 18 -12.91 2.80 1.46
CA VAL A 18 -13.67 1.99 0.50
C VAL A 18 -13.32 0.53 0.74
N GLU A 19 -14.28 -0.37 0.57
CA GLU A 19 -14.08 -1.79 0.76
C GLU A 19 -14.89 -2.64 -0.22
N ASN A 20 -14.51 -3.90 -0.33
CA ASN A 20 -15.29 -4.94 -0.97
C ASN A 20 -15.27 -6.22 -0.11
N SER A 21 -15.72 -7.34 -0.68
CA SER A 21 -15.87 -8.60 0.05
C SER A 21 -14.55 -9.14 0.60
N LEU A 22 -13.43 -8.94 -0.10
CA LEU A 22 -12.14 -9.57 0.24
C LEU A 22 -11.04 -8.57 0.61
N ALA A 23 -11.26 -7.27 0.44
CA ALA A 23 -10.25 -6.25 0.71
C ALA A 23 -10.88 -4.94 1.20
N TYR A 24 -10.06 -4.10 1.81
CA TYR A 24 -10.43 -2.75 2.25
C TYR A 24 -9.29 -1.77 2.01
N VAL A 25 -9.62 -0.48 2.04
CA VAL A 25 -8.70 0.63 1.85
C VAL A 25 -8.73 1.55 3.06
N ARG A 26 -7.57 2.02 3.49
CA ARG A 26 -7.44 3.09 4.48
C ARG A 26 -6.22 3.96 4.17
N TYR A 27 -6.14 5.14 4.76
CA TYR A 27 -4.91 5.94 4.72
C TYR A 27 -3.75 5.25 5.46
N ASP A 28 -2.53 5.49 4.99
CA ASP A 28 -1.33 5.04 5.69
C ASP A 28 -1.02 5.98 6.87
N ASN A 29 -0.89 5.41 8.08
CA ASN A 29 -0.49 6.14 9.28
C ASN A 29 0.90 6.77 9.15
N ASN A 30 1.78 6.19 8.33
CA ASN A 30 3.11 6.70 8.00
C ASN A 30 3.13 7.22 6.55
N SER A 31 2.20 8.12 6.23
CA SER A 31 2.02 8.67 4.89
C SER A 31 3.31 9.27 4.29
N LEU A 32 3.67 8.82 3.08
CA LEU A 32 4.82 9.34 2.32
C LEU A 32 4.46 10.59 1.51
N SER A 33 3.17 10.75 1.20
CA SER A 33 2.62 11.89 0.48
C SER A 33 1.15 12.07 0.85
N ARG A 34 0.60 13.25 0.54
CA ARG A 34 -0.81 13.53 0.75
C ARG A 34 -1.67 12.56 -0.07
N GLY A 35 -2.55 11.83 0.62
CA GLY A 35 -3.43 10.82 0.02
C GLY A 35 -2.81 9.42 -0.09
N HIS A 36 -1.70 9.14 0.60
CA HIS A 36 -1.13 7.79 0.64
C HIS A 36 -2.12 6.81 1.29
N ILE A 37 -2.55 5.81 0.52
CA ILE A 37 -3.46 4.75 1.00
C ILE A 37 -2.83 3.38 0.87
N LEU A 38 -3.37 2.46 1.67
CA LEU A 38 -3.07 1.03 1.65
C LEU A 38 -4.32 0.26 1.22
N VAL A 39 -4.17 -0.66 0.26
CA VAL A 39 -5.18 -1.66 -0.09
C VAL A 39 -4.79 -2.99 0.53
N ILE A 40 -5.65 -3.53 1.39
CA ILE A 40 -5.31 -4.64 2.30
C ILE A 40 -6.34 -5.77 2.12
N PRO A 41 -5.93 -7.03 1.89
CA PRO A 41 -6.86 -8.16 1.91
C PRO A 41 -7.39 -8.38 3.33
N ARG A 42 -8.64 -8.80 3.48
CA ARG A 42 -9.22 -9.08 4.81
C ARG A 42 -8.59 -10.29 5.48
N ARG A 43 -8.30 -11.33 4.70
CA ARG A 43 -7.58 -12.50 5.21
C ARG A 43 -6.16 -12.09 5.56
N HIS A 44 -5.69 -12.50 6.73
CA HIS A 44 -4.29 -12.39 7.09
C HIS A 44 -3.45 -13.24 6.14
N VAL A 45 -2.64 -12.58 5.31
CA VAL A 45 -1.72 -13.23 4.38
C VAL A 45 -0.46 -12.39 4.27
N GLY A 46 0.70 -12.99 4.50
CA GLY A 46 1.96 -12.24 4.61
C GLY A 46 2.57 -11.85 3.27
N SER A 47 2.27 -12.57 2.20
CA SER A 47 2.88 -12.38 0.89
C SER A 47 1.82 -12.14 -0.16
N PHE A 48 2.12 -11.25 -1.12
CA PHE A 48 1.29 -11.08 -2.32
C PHE A 48 1.15 -12.38 -3.10
N PHE A 49 2.21 -13.20 -3.10
CA PHE A 49 2.27 -14.47 -3.82
C PHE A 49 1.46 -15.60 -3.15
N ASP A 50 1.06 -15.42 -1.88
CA ASP A 50 0.25 -16.37 -1.12
C ASP A 50 -1.25 -16.01 -1.13
N MET A 51 -1.61 -14.94 -1.83
CA MET A 51 -3.01 -14.57 -2.07
C MET A 51 -3.64 -15.52 -3.09
N THR A 52 -4.91 -15.84 -2.88
CA THR A 52 -5.73 -16.48 -3.90
C THR A 52 -5.94 -15.54 -5.08
N LYS A 53 -6.33 -16.09 -6.23
CA LYS A 53 -6.60 -15.28 -7.42
C LYS A 53 -7.71 -14.27 -7.15
N GLU A 54 -8.76 -14.70 -6.47
CA GLU A 54 -9.92 -13.89 -6.12
C GLU A 54 -9.53 -12.71 -5.22
N GLU A 55 -8.62 -12.93 -4.26
CA GLU A 55 -8.10 -11.86 -3.41
C GLU A 55 -7.26 -10.86 -4.22
N GLN A 56 -6.40 -11.32 -5.13
CA GLN A 56 -5.61 -10.43 -5.98
C GLN A 56 -6.50 -9.59 -6.88
N ASP A 57 -7.48 -10.20 -7.54
CA ASP A 57 -8.46 -9.50 -8.38
C ASP A 57 -9.24 -8.47 -7.56
N SER A 58 -9.64 -8.84 -6.33
CA SER A 58 -10.37 -7.96 -5.41
C SER A 58 -9.53 -6.76 -4.97
N VAL A 59 -8.25 -6.97 -4.63
CA VAL A 59 -7.31 -5.90 -4.26
C VAL A 59 -7.05 -4.98 -5.44
N LEU A 60 -6.80 -5.51 -6.65
CA LEU A 60 -6.54 -4.69 -7.84
C LEU A 60 -7.78 -3.91 -8.29
N SER A 61 -8.97 -4.50 -8.20
CA SER A 61 -10.23 -3.80 -8.46
C SER A 61 -10.43 -2.64 -7.48
N LEU A 62 -10.14 -2.87 -6.19
CA LEU A 62 -10.27 -1.86 -5.16
C LEU A 62 -9.21 -0.75 -5.27
N LEU A 63 -7.99 -1.09 -5.71
CA LEU A 63 -6.94 -0.12 -6.01
C LEU A 63 -7.37 0.89 -7.08
N ASN A 64 -8.03 0.44 -8.15
CA ASN A 64 -8.58 1.31 -9.18
C ASN A 64 -9.69 2.23 -8.64
N GLN A 65 -10.51 1.73 -7.72
CA GLN A 65 -11.56 2.54 -7.07
C GLN A 65 -10.95 3.59 -6.13
N ALA A 66 -9.96 3.19 -5.31
CA ALA A 66 -9.23 4.07 -4.42
C ALA A 66 -8.55 5.21 -5.18
N GLN A 67 -7.90 4.90 -6.32
CA GLN A 67 -7.27 5.93 -7.14
C GLN A 67 -8.27 7.01 -7.57
N ARG A 68 -9.50 6.67 -7.94
CA ARG A 68 -10.52 7.67 -8.31
C ARG A 68 -10.95 8.56 -7.15
N VAL A 69 -11.01 8.00 -5.94
CA VAL A 69 -11.30 8.78 -4.72
C VAL A 69 -10.17 9.77 -4.47
N ILE A 70 -8.93 9.28 -4.47
CA ILE A 70 -7.73 10.08 -4.24
C ILE A 70 -7.53 11.16 -5.32
N GLU A 71 -7.80 10.84 -6.58
CA GLU A 71 -7.79 11.80 -7.69
C GLU A 71 -8.72 12.97 -7.41
N LYS A 72 -9.96 12.69 -7.00
CA LYS A 72 -10.98 13.71 -6.75
C LYS A 72 -10.65 14.58 -5.53
N GLU A 73 -10.08 14.00 -4.49
CA GLU A 73 -9.82 14.69 -3.23
C GLU A 73 -8.52 15.48 -3.23
N HIS A 74 -7.52 15.02 -3.97
CA HIS A 74 -6.15 15.52 -3.85
C HIS A 74 -5.51 15.98 -5.15
N ALA A 75 -6.09 15.63 -6.31
CA ALA A 75 -5.62 16.01 -7.65
C ALA A 75 -4.09 15.87 -7.82
N PRO A 76 -3.52 14.67 -7.63
CA PRO A 76 -2.08 14.46 -7.79
C PRO A 76 -1.65 14.46 -9.26
N ASP A 77 -0.38 14.77 -9.50
CA ASP A 77 0.22 14.82 -10.83
C ASP A 77 0.73 13.44 -11.30
N GLY A 78 0.73 12.45 -10.41
CA GLY A 78 1.13 11.07 -10.73
C GLY A 78 0.99 10.12 -9.54
N TYR A 79 1.42 8.88 -9.73
CA TYR A 79 1.30 7.83 -8.71
C TYR A 79 2.50 6.89 -8.72
N ASN A 80 2.84 6.36 -7.54
CA ASN A 80 3.60 5.13 -7.41
C ASN A 80 2.74 4.06 -6.74
N ILE A 81 2.82 2.84 -7.25
CA ILE A 81 2.15 1.67 -6.70
C ILE A 81 3.24 0.66 -6.35
N GLY A 82 3.15 0.05 -5.16
CA GLY A 82 4.19 -0.87 -4.71
C GLY A 82 3.69 -1.85 -3.66
N VAL A 83 4.39 -2.99 -3.58
CA VAL A 83 4.17 -4.02 -2.56
C VAL A 83 5.53 -4.48 -2.08
N ASN A 84 5.76 -4.43 -0.77
CA ASN A 84 6.95 -5.02 -0.18
C ASN A 84 6.63 -6.46 0.21
N VAL A 85 7.48 -7.40 -0.21
CA VAL A 85 7.33 -8.82 0.12
C VAL A 85 8.58 -9.33 0.80
N GLY A 86 8.41 -9.83 2.02
CA GLY A 86 9.47 -10.32 2.90
C GLY A 86 10.33 -9.21 3.50
N LYS A 87 11.06 -9.56 4.57
CA LYS A 87 11.91 -8.60 5.31
C LYS A 87 12.97 -7.94 4.42
N ALA A 88 13.60 -8.70 3.53
CA ALA A 88 14.59 -8.18 2.59
C ALA A 88 14.00 -7.19 1.57
N GLY A 89 12.72 -7.32 1.24
CA GLY A 89 11.98 -6.38 0.41
C GLY A 89 11.48 -5.14 1.16
N GLY A 90 11.83 -4.97 2.44
CA GLY A 90 11.39 -3.84 3.26
C GLY A 90 9.99 -4.01 3.88
N GLN A 91 9.43 -5.23 3.88
CA GLN A 91 8.14 -5.49 4.51
C GLN A 91 8.27 -5.46 6.04
N SER A 92 7.63 -4.49 6.67
CA SER A 92 7.62 -4.32 8.13
C SER A 92 6.43 -4.99 8.82
N ARG A 93 5.28 -5.07 8.13
CA ARG A 93 4.06 -5.74 8.60
C ARG A 93 3.82 -7.00 7.78
N MET A 94 3.75 -8.16 8.42
CA MET A 94 3.54 -9.45 7.77
C MET A 94 2.07 -9.73 7.43
N HIS A 95 1.35 -8.69 7.03
CA HIS A 95 0.06 -8.74 6.35
C HIS A 95 0.21 -7.86 5.12
N VAL A 96 0.21 -8.50 3.95
CA VAL A 96 0.49 -7.84 2.68
C VAL A 96 -0.48 -6.69 2.45
N HIS A 97 0.04 -5.60 1.90
CA HIS A 97 -0.74 -4.44 1.52
C HIS A 97 -0.13 -3.79 0.29
N VAL A 98 -0.99 -3.27 -0.58
CA VAL A 98 -0.58 -2.53 -1.76
C VAL A 98 -0.61 -1.05 -1.43
N HIS A 99 0.53 -0.39 -1.61
CA HIS A 99 0.64 1.05 -1.50
C HIS A 99 0.12 1.71 -2.78
N LEU A 100 -0.69 2.76 -2.62
CA LEU A 100 -0.94 3.76 -3.65
C LEU A 100 -0.46 5.10 -3.11
N ILE A 101 0.63 5.60 -3.67
CA ILE A 101 1.33 6.80 -3.22
C ILE A 101 1.12 7.89 -4.27
N PRO A 102 0.26 8.89 -4.02
CA PRO A 102 0.11 10.04 -4.91
C PRO A 102 1.41 10.84 -4.99
N ARG A 103 1.72 11.38 -6.16
CA ARG A 103 2.93 12.16 -6.43
C ARG A 103 2.53 13.54 -6.95
N TYR A 104 3.33 14.54 -6.63
CA TYR A 104 3.07 15.93 -7.00
C TYR A 104 4.32 16.55 -7.62
N GLU A 105 4.15 17.47 -8.56
CA GLU A 105 5.28 18.22 -9.10
C GLU A 105 6.04 18.94 -7.97
N GLY A 106 7.36 18.74 -7.92
CA GLY A 106 8.23 19.33 -6.89
C GLY A 106 8.24 18.60 -5.54
N ASP A 107 7.53 17.47 -5.38
CA ASP A 107 7.55 16.70 -4.12
C ASP A 107 8.91 16.06 -3.81
N VAL A 108 9.75 15.84 -4.84
CA VAL A 108 11.14 15.40 -4.73
C VAL A 108 12.02 16.18 -5.74
N PRO A 109 13.33 16.34 -5.45
CA PRO A 109 14.23 17.08 -6.36
C PRO A 109 14.40 16.46 -7.76
N ASN A 110 14.32 15.13 -7.87
CA ASN A 110 14.39 14.42 -9.15
C ASN A 110 13.55 13.14 -9.09
N PRO A 111 12.40 13.07 -9.79
CA PRO A 111 11.56 11.87 -9.80
C PRO A 111 12.08 10.77 -10.74
N GLN A 112 13.08 11.07 -11.58
CA GLN A 112 13.64 10.12 -12.54
C GLN A 112 14.27 8.93 -11.81
N GLY A 113 13.77 7.72 -12.12
CA GLY A 113 14.17 6.49 -11.44
C GLY A 113 12.96 5.78 -10.85
N GLY A 114 12.08 6.51 -10.18
CA GLY A 114 10.85 5.97 -9.58
C GLY A 114 11.12 4.73 -8.74
N ILE A 115 10.34 3.66 -8.95
CA ILE A 115 10.48 2.38 -8.25
C ILE A 115 11.86 1.71 -8.43
N ARG A 116 12.70 2.12 -9.38
CA ARG A 116 14.07 1.58 -9.54
C ARG A 116 15.01 2.08 -8.45
N CYS A 117 14.62 3.12 -7.70
CA CYS A 117 15.41 3.71 -6.63
C CYS A 117 15.23 3.00 -5.27
N VAL A 118 14.53 1.86 -5.21
CA VAL A 118 14.32 1.08 -3.97
C VAL A 118 15.64 0.72 -3.27
N LEU A 119 16.73 0.53 -4.02
CA LEU A 119 18.06 0.20 -3.47
C LEU A 119 19.00 1.43 -3.34
N THR A 120 18.62 2.60 -3.85
CA THR A 120 19.52 3.77 -3.85
C THR A 120 19.49 4.46 -2.48
N ARG A 121 20.40 4.05 -1.59
CA ARG A 121 21.00 4.69 -0.37
C ARG A 121 20.37 5.92 0.34
N LYS A 122 19.06 6.18 0.22
CA LYS A 122 18.30 7.22 0.94
C LYS A 122 16.97 6.70 1.49
N ALA A 123 16.86 5.41 1.78
CA ALA A 123 15.68 4.84 2.41
C ALA A 123 15.95 4.68 3.91
N HIS A 124 15.44 5.65 4.69
CA HIS A 124 15.49 5.81 6.16
C HIS A 124 16.72 6.55 6.72
N GLY A 125 16.46 7.76 7.25
CA GLY A 125 17.33 8.46 8.20
C GLY A 125 18.53 9.18 7.60
N ALA A 126 18.33 10.46 7.26
CA ALA A 126 19.31 11.49 7.62
C ALA A 126 18.84 12.12 8.93
#